data_AF-A0A0F2JG48-F1
#
_entry.id   AF-A0A0F2JG48-F1
#
_cell.length_a   1.000
_cell.length_b   1.000
_cell.length_c   1.000
_cell.angle_alpha   90.00
_cell.angle_beta   90.00
_cell.angle_gamma   90.00
#
_symmetry.space_group_name_H-M   'P 1'
#
loop_
_entity.id
_entity.type
_entity.pdbx_description
1 polymer ?
#
loop_
_entity_poly.entity_id
_entity_poly.type
_entity_poly.pdbx_seq_one_letter_code
_entity_poly.pdbx_strand_id
1 'polypeptide(L)' 'MKVSTFTKLVEDYKKRFGYYPEAVLADQIYRNRENRSFCKAGGIRLSGHAFGRTKVGEEKHSLKKSAGYP' A
#
# COMPACT_ATOMS: atom_id res chain seq x y z
N MET A 1 18.26 -8.02 6.92
CA MET A 1 17.28 -7.22 6.15
C MET A 1 15.91 -7.86 6.34
N LYS A 2 14.93 -7.15 6.93
CA LYS A 2 13.55 -7.65 7.01
C LYS A 2 12.95 -7.58 5.61
N VAL A 3 12.76 -8.72 4.95
CA VAL A 3 12.03 -8.78 3.69
C VAL A 3 10.61 -8.30 3.97
N SER A 4 10.23 -7.13 3.45
CA SER A 4 8.88 -6.63 3.64
C SER A 4 7.91 -7.52 2.87
N THR A 5 6.77 -7.87 3.47
CA THR A 5 5.74 -8.70 2.80
C THR A 5 5.33 -8.14 1.44
N PHE A 6 5.44 -6.82 1.28
CA PHE A 6 5.13 -6.10 0.05
C PHE A 6 6.04 -6.48 -1.13
N THR A 7 7.36 -6.42 -0.98
CA THR A 7 8.28 -6.69 -2.10
C THR A 7 8.15 -8.14 -2.57
N LYS A 8 7.98 -9.07 -1.62
CA LYS A 8 7.75 -10.48 -1.93
C LYS A 8 6.48 -10.71 -2.75
N LEU A 9 5.38 -10.05 -2.41
CA LEU A 9 4.13 -10.14 -3.19
C LEU A 9 4.31 -9.65 -4.63
N VAL A 10 5.01 -8.54 -4.83
CA VAL A 10 5.26 -7.98 -6.16
C VAL A 10 6.20 -8.87 -6.98
N GLU A 11 7.21 -9.47 -6.35
CA GLU A 11 8.08 -10.46 -7.00
C GLU A 11 7.34 -11.74 -7.38
N ASP A 12 6.48 -12.24 -6.49
CA ASP A 12 5.67 -13.43 -6.76
C ASP A 12 4.68 -13.18 -7.91
N TYR A 13 4.11 -11.96 -8.00
CA TYR A 13 3.34 -11.55 -9.18
C TYR A 13 4.18 -11.63 -10.45
N LYS A 14 5.39 -11.06 -10.45
CA LYS A 14 6.29 -11.12 -11.61
C LYS A 14 6.67 -12.56 -11.98
N LYS A 15 6.91 -13.44 -11.00
CA LYS A 15 7.21 -14.86 -11.28
C LYS A 15 6.04 -15.58 -11.93
N ARG A 16 4.81 -15.23 -11.57
CA ARG A 16 3.58 -15.85 -12.10
C ARG A 16 3.23 -15.35 -13.50
N PHE A 17 3.37 -14.05 -13.73
CA PHE A 17 2.89 -13.40 -14.98
C PHE A 17 4.03 -13.01 -15.95
N GLY A 18 5.28 -13.02 -15.49
CA GLY A 18 6.47 -12.68 -16.26
C GLY A 18 6.83 -11.18 -16.26
N TYR A 19 5.97 -10.30 -15.72
CA TYR A 19 6.16 -8.85 -15.73
C TYR A 19 5.78 -8.19 -14.40
N TYR A 20 6.29 -6.98 -14.16
CA TYR A 20 5.83 -6.15 -13.05
C TYR A 20 4.52 -5.44 -13.42
N PRO A 21 3.56 -5.31 -12.51
CA PRO A 21 2.32 -4.62 -12.78
C PRO A 21 2.58 -3.13 -13.04
N GLU A 22 1.81 -2.50 -13.94
CA GLU A 22 1.93 -1.07 -14.23
C GLU A 22 1.67 -0.21 -12.98
N ALA A 23 0.71 -0.60 -12.13
CA ALA A 23 0.38 0.10 -10.90
C ALA A 23 0.01 -0.87 -9.77
N VAL A 24 0.35 -0.47 -8.55
CA VAL A 24 -0.05 -1.17 -7.32
C VAL A 24 -0.83 -0.20 -6.43
N LEU A 25 -2.06 -0.58 -6.11
CA LEU A 25 -2.90 0.11 -5.12
C LEU A 25 -2.59 -0.47 -3.75
N ALA A 26 -1.93 0.33 -2.90
CA ALA A 26 -1.49 -0.10 -1.57
C ALA A 26 -1.85 0.93 -0.50
N ASP A 27 -2.09 0.43 0.70
CA ASP A 27 -2.33 1.27 1.88
C ASP A 27 -1.12 2.10 2.28
N GLN A 28 -1.36 3.17 3.05
CA GLN A 28 -0.32 4.11 3.48
C GLN A 28 0.86 3.44 4.19
N ILE A 29 0.61 2.39 4.97
CA ILE A 29 1.66 1.65 5.69
C ILE A 29 2.69 1.02 4.74
N TYR A 30 2.32 0.76 3.48
CA TYR A 30 3.20 0.22 2.45
C TYR A 30 3.81 1.30 1.55
N ARG A 31 3.33 2.55 1.62
CA ARG A 31 3.89 3.69 0.87
C ARG A 31 5.13 4.29 1.54
N ASN A 32 5.98 3.46 2.14
CA ASN A 32 7.25 3.86 2.74
C ASN A 32 8.34 4.12 1.68
N ARG A 33 9.49 4.68 2.08
CA ARG A 33 10.56 5.06 1.15
C ARG A 33 11.15 3.85 0.41
N GLU A 34 11.37 2.74 1.11
CA GLU A 34 11.96 1.51 0.54
C GLU A 34 11.07 0.93 -0.56
N ASN A 35 9.77 0.76 -0.29
CA ASN A 35 8.80 0.23 -1.24
C ASN A 35 8.60 1.19 -2.42
N ARG A 36 8.63 2.51 -2.21
CA ARG A 36 8.58 3.49 -3.31
C ARG A 36 9.81 3.38 -4.22
N SER A 37 11.01 3.26 -3.66
CA SER A 37 12.24 3.07 -4.44
C SER A 37 12.21 1.77 -5.23
N PHE A 38 11.76 0.68 -4.60
CA PHE A 38 11.57 -0.61 -5.26
C PHE A 38 10.57 -0.52 -6.42
N CYS A 39 9.39 0.07 -6.20
CA CYS A 39 8.40 0.28 -7.25
C CYS A 39 8.93 1.17 -8.38
N LYS A 40 9.65 2.26 -8.06
CA LYS A 40 10.23 3.15 -9.06
C LYS A 40 11.27 2.45 -9.94
N ALA A 41 12.12 1.61 -9.34
CA ALA A 41 13.10 0.80 -10.09
C ALA A 41 12.42 -0.23 -10.99
N GLY A 42 11.29 -0.79 -10.56
CA GLY A 42 10.47 -1.72 -11.34
C GLY A 42 9.49 -1.08 -12.32
N GLY A 43 9.44 0.25 -12.43
CA GLY A 43 8.48 0.96 -13.30
C GLY A 43 7.02 0.92 -12.80
N ILE A 44 6.81 0.62 -11.52
CA ILE A 44 5.49 0.41 -10.91
C ILE A 44 4.98 1.72 -10.30
N ARG A 45 3.77 2.12 -10.68
CA ARG A 45 3.06 3.25 -10.06
C ARG A 45 2.44 2.84 -8.72
N LEU A 46 3.10 3.18 -7.62
CA LEU A 46 2.57 2.95 -6.27
C LEU A 46 1.60 4.07 -5.88
N SER A 47 0.31 3.75 -5.77
CA SER A 47 -0.75 4.69 -5.40
C SER A 47 -1.64 4.07 -4.32
N GLY A 48 -2.49 4.88 -3.69
CA GLY A 48 -3.37 4.40 -2.62
C GLY A 48 -4.41 5.45 -2.28
N HIS A 49 -5.53 5.02 -1.74
CA HIS A 49 -6.58 5.93 -1.29
C HIS A 49 -6.00 6.91 -0.27
N ALA A 50 -6.40 8.18 -0.38
CA ALA A 50 -6.10 9.14 0.66
C ALA A 50 -6.99 8.82 1.86
N PHE A 51 -6.41 8.29 2.94
CA PHE A 51 -7.10 8.34 4.22
C PHE A 51 -7.38 9.81 4.50
N GLY A 52 -8.66 10.18 4.54
CA GLY A 52 -9.15 11.55 4.41
C GLY A 52 -8.35 12.59 5.22
N ARG A 53 -8.39 13.85 4.76
CA ARG A 53 -7.78 14.98 5.46
C ARG A 53 -8.32 15.02 6.90
N THR A 54 -7.50 14.67 7.88
CA THR A 54 -7.81 15.03 9.27
C THR A 54 -7.69 16.55 9.36
N LYS A 55 -8.78 17.23 9.73
CA LYS A 55 -8.73 18.67 10.03
C LYS A 55 -7.77 18.86 11.19
N VAL A 56 -6.89 19.86 11.10
CA VAL A 56 -6.00 20.24 12.20
C VAL A 56 -6.88 20.62 13.39
N GLY A 57 -6.87 19.79 14.45
CA GLY A 57 -7.58 20.05 15.70
C GLY A 57 -8.46 18.93 16.26
N GLU A 58 -8.70 17.84 15.53
CA GLU A 58 -9.58 16.77 16.05
C GLU A 58 -8.77 15.60 16.63
N GLU A 59 -8.88 15.42 17.95
CA GLU A 59 -8.34 14.30 18.70
C GLU A 59 -8.82 12.94 18.15
N LYS A 60 -7.93 11.96 18.29
CA LYS A 60 -8.08 10.59 17.80
C LYS A 60 -9.32 9.92 18.39
N HIS A 61 -10.39 9.77 17.60
CA HIS A 61 -11.39 8.73 17.89
C HIS A 61 -10.98 7.44 17.18
N SER A 62 -10.46 6.51 17.97
CA SER A 62 -10.22 5.12 17.60
C SER A 62 -11.47 4.47 17.00
N LEU A 63 -11.22 3.61 16.02
CA LEU A 63 -12.13 2.69 15.33
C LEU A 63 -13.34 2.25 16.17
N LYS A 64 -14.54 2.71 15.81
CA LYS A 64 -15.78 1.93 15.95
C LYS A 64 -16.79 2.37 14.91
N LYS A 65 -17.01 1.56 13.87
CA LYS A 65 -18.36 1.28 13.36
C LYS A 65 -18.41 -0.17 12.91
N SER A 66 -18.91 -1.01 13.82
CA SER A 66 -19.64 -2.22 13.47
C SER A 66 -20.76 -1.84 12.50
N ALA A 67 -20.75 -2.39 11.30
CA ALA A 67 -21.92 -2.42 10.44
C ALA A 67 -22.21 -3.90 10.16
N GLY A 68 -23.29 -4.39 10.75
CA GLY A 68 -23.86 -5.68 10.40
C GLY A 68 -24.16 -5.73 8.91
N TYR A 69 -23.84 -6.87 8.32
CA TYR A 69 -24.44 -7.30 7.06
C TYR A 69 -25.58 -8.28 7.41
N PRO A 70 -26.65 -8.34 6.59
CA PRO A 70 -27.91 -9.01 6.92
C PRO A 70 -27.74 -10.47 7.35
#